data_AF-A0A9N6Z131-F1
#
_entry.id   AF-A0A9N6Z131-F1
#
_cell.length_a   1.000
_cell.length_b   1.000
_cell.length_c   1.000
_cell.angle_alpha   90.00
_cell.angle_beta   90.00
_cell.angle_gamma   90.00
#
_symmetry.space_group_name_H-M   'P 1'
#
loop_
_entity.id
_entity.type
_entity.pdbx_description
1 polymer ?
#
loop_
_entity_poly.entity_id
_entity_poly.type
_entity_poly.pdbx_seq_one_letter_code
_entity_poly.pdbx_strand_id
1 'polypeptide(L)' 'MGDDACDREFCPACDLAVACTDEECPECGAPIGPRAR' A
#
# COMPACT_ATOMS: atom_id res chain seq x y z
N MET A 1 7.70 -18.45 13.89
CA MET A 1 7.67 -16.98 13.71
C MET A 1 7.04 -16.75 12.36
N GLY A 2 5.70 -16.74 12.32
CA GLY A 2 4.94 -16.36 11.14
C GLY A 2 4.72 -14.87 11.26
N ASP A 3 5.14 -14.13 10.25
CA ASP A 3 5.00 -12.68 10.20
C ASP A 3 3.54 -12.42 9.80
N ASP A 4 2.69 -12.02 10.76
CA ASP A 4 1.36 -11.46 10.53
C ASP A 4 1.47 -10.08 9.83
N ALA A 5 2.24 -9.98 8.74
CA ALA A 5 2.49 -8.75 8.01
C ALA A 5 2.23 -8.88 6.50
N CYS A 6 1.34 -9.80 6.11
CA CYS A 6 0.97 -9.99 4.72
C CYS A 6 -0.14 -9.04 4.24
N ASP A 7 -0.68 -8.17 5.09
CA ASP A 7 -1.70 -7.17 4.72
C ASP A 7 -1.07 -5.85 4.22
N ARG A 8 0.04 -5.93 3.48
CA ARG A 8 0.64 -4.77 2.81
C ARG A 8 0.20 -4.73 1.36
N GLU A 9 -0.40 -3.62 0.96
CA GLU A 9 -0.68 -3.31 -0.44
C GLU A 9 0.60 -2.73 -1.07
N PHE A 10 0.72 -2.83 -2.39
CA PHE A 10 1.84 -2.23 -3.11
C PHE A 10 1.38 -0.97 -3.84
N CYS A 11 2.15 0.10 -3.70
CA CYS A 11 1.89 1.33 -4.42
C CYS A 11 2.07 1.12 -5.94
N PRO A 12 1.08 1.46 -6.78
CA PRO A 12 1.18 1.25 -8.22
C PRO A 12 2.14 2.22 -8.92
N ALA A 13 2.60 3.28 -8.24
CA ALA A 13 3.46 4.30 -8.82
C ALA A 13 4.96 4.03 -8.56
N CYS A 14 5.30 3.48 -7.40
CA CYS A 14 6.69 3.29 -6.98
C CYS A 14 6.99 1.88 -6.45
N ASP A 15 6.02 0.96 -6.49
CA ASP A 15 6.13 -0.41 -5.99
C ASP A 15 6.52 -0.52 -4.50
N LEU A 16 6.27 0.54 -3.72
CA LEU A 16 6.50 0.53 -2.29
C LEU A 16 5.43 -0.31 -1.57
N ALA A 17 5.87 -1.19 -0.67
CA ALA A 17 4.97 -1.89 0.25
C ALA A 17 4.44 -0.91 1.31
N VAL A 18 3.14 -0.63 1.27
CA VAL A 18 2.41 0.27 2.17
C VAL A 18 1.39 -0.53 2.98
N ALA A 19 0.96 -0.03 4.14
CA ALA A 19 -0.07 -0.75 4.89
C ALA A 19 -1.40 -0.64 4.15
N CYS A 20 -2.23 -1.69 4.18
CA CYS A 20 -3.58 -1.65 3.59
C CYS A 20 -4.49 -0.57 4.25
N THR A 21 -4.07 0.02 5.38
CA THR A 21 -4.75 1.12 6.05
C THR A 21 -4.36 2.51 5.52
N ASP A 22 -3.28 2.61 4.74
CA ASP A 22 -2.84 3.88 4.16
C ASP A 22 -3.73 4.24 2.96
N GLU A 23 -4.31 5.44 2.94
CA GLU A 23 -5.07 5.98 1.80
C GLU A 23 -4.16 6.55 0.71
N GLU A 24 -2.90 6.84 1.05
CA GLU A 24 -1.88 7.42 0.18
C GLU A 24 -0.49 6.87 0.51
N CYS A 25 0.38 6.82 -0.51
CA CYS A 25 1.74 6.34 -0.35
C CYS A 25 2.59 7.40 0.34
N PRO A 26 3.26 7.10 1.47
CA PRO A 26 4.06 8.09 2.19
C PRO A 26 5.31 8.55 1.43
N GLU A 27 5.80 7.77 0.48
CA GLU A 27 7.02 8.13 -0.28
C GLU A 27 6.71 9.00 -1.51
N CYS A 28 5.68 8.66 -2.28
CA CYS A 28 5.39 9.34 -3.55
C CYS A 28 4.12 10.19 -3.53
N GLY A 29 3.29 10.05 -2.48
CA GLY A 29 1.99 10.74 -2.36
C GLY A 29 0.91 10.20 -3.29
N ALA A 30 1.12 9.05 -3.95
CA ALA A 30 0.11 8.45 -4.83
C ALA A 30 -1.03 7.84 -4.00
N PRO A 31 -2.31 8.01 -4.39
CA PRO A 31 -3.44 7.45 -3.66
C PRO A 31 -3.41 5.91 -3.72
N ILE A 32 -3.45 5.28 -2.54
CA ILE A 32 -3.57 3.84 -2.32
C ILE A 32 -5.06 3.56 -2.07
N GLY A 33 -5.86 3.79 -3.11
CA GLY A 33 -7.31 3.61 -3.06
C GLY A 33 -7.73 2.24 -3.58
N PRO A 34 -8.83 1.65 -3.06
CA PRO A 34 -9.33 0.37 -3.53
C PRO A 34 -9.71 0.50 -5.00
N ARG A 35 -8.89 -0.10 -5.89
CA ARG A 35 -9.08 -0.26 -7.34
C ARG A 35 -10.35 0.41 -7.84
N ALA A 36 -10.27 1.71 -8.12
CA ALA A 36 -11.38 2.48 -8.67
C ALA A 36 -11.85 1.74 -9.94
N ARG A 37 -13.11 1.32 -9.90
CA ARG A 37 -13.78 0.46 -10.88
C ARG A 37 -13.82 1.08 -12.28
#